data_AF-A0A2N3FHG7-F1
#
_entry.id   AF-A0A2N3FHG7-F1
#
_cell.length_a   1.000
_cell.length_b   1.000
_cell.length_c   1.000
_cell.angle_alpha   90.00
_cell.angle_beta   90.00
_cell.angle_gamma   90.00
#
_symmetry.space_group_name_H-M   'P 1'
#
loop_
_entity.id
_entity.type
_entity.pdbx_description
1 polymer ?
#
loop_
_entity_poly.entity_id
_entity_poly.type
_entity_poly.pdbx_seq_one_letter_code
_entity_poly.pdbx_strand_id
1 'polypeptide(L)'
;MIHTIGKAIRRDDGMSILEIMIAAVILFIILTGVLGLVGTTTLMGVDAKQRNVMVNALNAYVEKVQSLPFASVALTTGGGALASEETTTVGEFTVTIRPTIAAGSNDSLKSLTVVIEVTAPGRRSTSFTTTVPIRDRAQFLTQANRTPETDPTIAFNDAYTPAQGAVVWGTSCTGATGVLKIAADATASDGRLVNAVSFWIDDSYYAKDSADEIASWSPASQTFSVSDFVWNTLQTEEVLQGDGSYLAVPIIADGMRSVVARVEDDEQIAVFTVRQLLVDNYAPGIPTIDGTTTVIAATSITNTSATLTWPVANDGTTPADHYEVRLFRHPLGDTGPMNPFEHWPEVSVGTPTENSLALTSLTAFSRYYPVVRALSPRNLASEYTTGAPLFVTRPLITGTYKIESPKVAGTDPYVFTSTLTCSVPTFPASNITYKWYRVDPTNPGGIEVVGTGQTLTADVYSIQMPRSTDPAPPVKYYCRVTFTPLGVAGGPSVVLSNTVVTTATGEVATTAYGVGTW
;
A
#
# COMPACT_ATOMS: atom_id res chain seq x y z
N MET A 1 56.53 25.41 107.00
CA MET A 1 57.13 24.61 105.93
C MET A 1 57.48 25.60 104.81
N ILE A 2 58.53 26.44 104.92
CA ILE A 2 59.98 26.11 104.93
C ILE A 2 60.25 25.26 103.67
N HIS A 3 60.93 25.71 102.61
CA HIS A 3 62.16 26.52 102.53
C HIS A 3 62.25 27.15 101.11
N THR A 4 62.50 28.47 100.95
CA THR A 4 63.82 29.13 100.70
C THR A 4 64.31 28.89 99.27
N ILE A 5 64.66 29.87 98.43
CA ILE A 5 65.65 30.97 98.53
C ILE A 5 65.23 31.97 97.42
N GLY A 6 65.16 33.30 97.58
CA GLY A 6 65.97 34.18 98.41
C GLY A 6 67.00 34.91 97.53
N LYS A 7 66.67 36.15 97.12
CA LYS A 7 67.56 37.18 96.54
C LYS A 7 68.11 36.95 95.12
N ALA A 8 67.57 37.71 94.18
CA ALA A 8 68.40 38.60 93.35
C ALA A 8 67.56 39.77 92.79
N ILE A 9 67.87 40.99 93.27
CA ILE A 9 67.96 42.23 92.47
C ILE A 9 66.60 42.78 91.96
N ARG A 10 65.91 43.70 92.66
CA ARG A 10 66.05 45.16 92.51
C ARG A 10 66.85 45.61 91.26
N ARG A 11 66.20 45.52 90.11
CA ARG A 11 66.38 46.26 88.85
C ARG A 11 64.94 46.40 88.32
N ASP A 12 64.36 47.56 88.02
CA ASP A 12 64.88 48.67 87.20
C ASP A 12 65.85 48.17 86.12
N ASP A 13 65.43 47.12 85.41
CA ASP A 13 65.89 46.88 84.04
C ASP A 13 64.77 47.43 83.17
N GLY A 14 64.96 48.66 82.71
CA GLY A 14 64.10 49.27 81.69
C GLY A 14 63.93 48.28 80.54
N MET A 15 62.70 48.19 80.03
CA MET A 15 62.36 47.37 78.87
C MET A 15 63.50 47.51 77.86
N SER A 16 64.21 46.40 77.61
CA SER A 16 65.40 46.45 76.77
C SER A 16 64.99 47.07 75.44
N ILE A 17 65.81 47.96 74.87
CA ILE A 17 65.55 48.55 73.55
C ILE A 17 65.22 47.44 72.52
N LEU A 18 65.82 46.26 72.70
CA LEU A 18 65.54 45.07 71.91
C LEU A 18 64.08 44.58 72.04
N GLU A 19 63.51 44.55 73.24
CA GLU A 19 62.13 44.10 73.49
C GLU A 19 61.10 45.11 72.97
N ILE A 20 61.35 46.43 73.11
CA ILE A 20 60.51 47.47 72.49
C ILE A 20 60.54 47.33 70.97
N MET A 21 61.73 47.13 70.39
CA MET A 21 61.87 46.95 68.95
C MET A 21 61.17 45.69 68.44
N ILE A 22 61.31 44.56 69.14
CA ILE A 22 60.63 43.31 68.76
C ILE A 22 59.11 43.47 68.86
N ALA A 23 58.61 44.10 69.94
CA ALA A 23 57.18 44.37 70.09
C ALA A 23 56.65 45.32 69.00
N ALA A 24 57.40 46.36 68.65
CA ALA A 24 57.04 47.31 67.59
C ALA A 24 57.05 46.65 66.19
N VAL A 25 58.02 45.76 65.91
CA VAL A 25 58.09 45.00 64.65
C VAL A 25 56.94 44.01 64.54
N ILE A 26 56.63 43.27 65.61
CA ILE A 26 55.47 42.37 65.65
C ILE A 26 54.17 43.15 65.44
N LEU A 27 54.01 44.30 66.12
CA LEU A 27 52.85 45.17 65.93
C LEU A 27 52.77 45.68 64.48
N PHE A 28 53.88 46.07 63.87
CA PHE A 28 53.92 46.53 62.47
C PHE A 28 53.56 45.42 61.48
N ILE A 29 54.04 44.20 61.69
CA ILE A 29 53.69 43.03 60.87
C ILE A 29 52.19 42.71 61.01
N ILE A 30 51.65 42.73 62.23
CA ILE A 30 50.22 42.53 62.47
C ILE A 30 49.40 43.64 61.82
N LEU A 31 49.79 44.91 61.98
CA LEU A 31 49.06 46.04 61.40
C LEU A 31 49.05 45.96 59.86
N THR A 32 50.20 45.63 59.26
CA THR A 32 50.33 45.46 57.80
C THR A 32 49.51 44.26 57.31
N GLY A 33 49.51 43.16 58.07
CA GLY A 33 48.69 41.98 57.79
C GLY A 33 47.19 42.26 57.89
N VAL A 34 46.76 43.01 58.91
CA VAL A 34 45.35 43.43 59.10
C VAL A 34 44.93 44.41 58.01
N LEU A 35 45.76 45.39 57.65
CA LEU A 35 45.49 46.32 56.54
C LEU A 35 45.41 45.59 55.19
N GLY A 36 46.29 44.60 54.95
CA GLY A 36 46.23 43.74 53.78
C GLY A 36 44.95 42.88 53.74
N LEU A 37 44.53 42.36 54.89
CA LEU A 37 43.28 41.60 55.01
C LEU A 37 42.05 42.50 54.77
N VAL A 38 42.02 43.70 55.36
CA VAL A 38 40.93 44.67 55.18
C VAL A 38 40.83 45.11 53.72
N GLY A 39 41.98 45.37 53.06
CA GLY A 39 42.04 45.68 51.64
C GLY A 39 41.47 44.56 50.76
N THR A 40 41.88 43.32 51.02
CA THR A 40 41.39 42.15 50.26
C THR A 40 39.91 41.87 50.51
N THR A 41 39.41 41.98 51.74
CA THR A 41 37.98 41.82 52.04
C THR A 41 37.12 42.92 51.42
N THR A 42 37.63 44.15 51.34
CA THR A 42 36.92 45.27 50.71
C THR A 42 36.81 45.05 49.21
N LEU A 43 37.89 44.61 48.55
CA LEU A 43 37.90 44.27 47.12
C LEU A 43 36.93 43.11 46.81
N MET A 44 36.92 42.06 47.64
CA MET A 44 35.96 40.96 47.50
C MET A 44 34.50 41.41 47.66
N GLY A 45 34.22 42.30 48.62
CA GLY A 45 32.88 42.84 48.83
C GLY A 45 32.40 43.69 47.64
N VAL A 46 33.31 44.41 47.00
CA VAL A 46 33.02 45.19 45.79
C VAL A 46 32.79 44.30 44.57
N ASP A 47 33.60 43.26 44.37
CA ASP A 47 33.41 42.31 43.27
C ASP A 47 32.08 41.55 43.38
N ALA A 48 31.68 41.19 44.60
CA ALA A 48 30.36 40.62 44.88
C ALA A 48 29.23 41.61 44.54
N LYS A 49 29.41 42.89 44.88
CA LYS A 49 28.45 43.95 44.51
C LYS A 49 28.35 44.13 43.00
N GLN A 50 29.47 44.10 42.26
CA GLN A 50 29.50 44.20 40.80
C GLN A 50 28.74 43.03 40.14
N ARG A 51 28.94 41.80 40.63
CA ARG A 51 28.20 40.61 40.14
C ARG A 51 26.71 40.69 40.45
N ASN A 52 26.33 41.13 41.65
CA ASN A 52 24.92 41.29 42.02
C ASN A 52 24.21 42.35 41.17
N VAL A 53 24.87 43.48 40.91
CA VAL A 53 24.35 44.52 40.01
C VAL A 53 24.15 43.96 38.60
N MET A 54 25.12 43.19 38.09
CA MET A 54 25.04 42.55 36.78
C MET A 54 23.86 41.59 36.67
N VAL A 55 23.70 40.66 37.62
CA VAL A 55 22.60 39.67 37.59
C VAL A 55 21.23 40.35 37.71
N ASN A 56 21.10 41.33 38.61
CA ASN A 56 19.84 42.06 38.77
C ASN A 56 19.47 42.86 37.51
N ALA A 57 20.43 43.53 36.89
CA ALA A 57 20.20 44.27 35.66
C ALA A 57 19.85 43.33 34.49
N LEU A 58 20.50 42.17 34.40
CA LEU A 58 20.19 41.16 33.40
C LEU A 58 18.77 40.60 33.56
N ASN A 59 18.39 40.22 34.78
CA ASN A 59 17.04 39.68 35.06
C ASN A 59 15.96 40.73 34.77
N ALA A 60 16.14 41.97 35.23
CA ALA A 60 15.21 43.06 34.95
C ALA A 60 15.09 43.34 33.44
N TYR A 61 16.20 43.22 32.69
CA TYR A 61 16.19 43.36 31.24
C TYR A 61 15.42 42.23 30.55
N VAL A 62 15.65 40.97 30.94
CA VAL A 62 14.94 39.82 30.38
C VAL A 62 13.44 39.91 30.68
N GLU A 63 13.04 40.28 31.89
CA GLU A 63 11.64 40.51 32.27
C GLU A 63 10.99 41.62 31.44
N LYS A 64 11.70 42.75 31.25
CA LYS A 64 11.27 43.83 30.37
C LYS A 64 11.03 43.33 28.95
N VAL A 65 11.95 42.55 28.36
CA VAL A 65 11.77 42.00 27.01
C VAL A 65 10.59 41.04 26.94
N GLN A 66 10.42 40.17 27.94
CA GLN A 66 9.29 39.23 28.01
C GLN A 66 7.94 39.92 28.20
N SER A 67 7.92 41.14 28.73
CA SER A 67 6.68 41.93 28.88
C SER A 67 6.20 42.57 27.59
N LEU A 68 7.05 42.66 26.56
CA LEU A 68 6.70 43.29 25.29
C LEU A 68 5.80 42.37 24.44
N PRO A 69 4.92 42.93 23.59
CA PRO A 69 4.23 42.17 22.55
C PRO A 69 5.24 41.45 21.65
N PHE A 70 4.97 40.20 21.29
CA PHE A 70 5.92 39.36 20.55
C PHE A 70 6.38 39.99 19.22
N ALA A 71 5.46 40.64 18.50
CA ALA A 71 5.77 41.40 17.29
C ALA A 71 6.79 42.53 17.52
N SER A 72 6.77 43.15 18.70
CA SER A 72 7.65 44.27 19.07
C SER A 72 9.02 43.83 19.59
N VAL A 73 9.24 42.53 19.83
CA VAL A 73 10.55 41.98 20.23
C VAL A 73 11.46 41.89 19.00
N ALA A 74 12.06 43.02 18.65
CA ALA A 74 13.11 43.17 17.65
C ALA A 74 13.94 44.42 17.97
N LEU A 75 15.10 44.57 17.33
CA LEU A 75 15.88 45.79 17.46
C LEU A 75 15.14 46.96 16.78
N THR A 76 15.32 48.19 17.28
CA THR A 76 14.75 49.40 16.68
C THR A 76 15.18 49.60 15.23
N THR A 77 16.39 49.16 14.87
CA THR A 77 16.90 49.13 13.49
C THR A 77 16.11 48.18 12.58
N GLY A 78 15.42 47.19 13.14
CA GLY A 78 14.53 46.26 12.45
C GLY A 78 13.04 46.51 12.72
N GLY A 79 12.66 47.69 13.23
CA GLY A 79 11.28 48.07 13.49
C GLY A 79 10.68 47.58 14.82
N GLY A 80 11.51 47.04 15.74
CA GLY A 80 11.08 46.62 17.07
C GLY A 80 11.31 47.65 18.18
N ALA A 81 11.09 47.24 19.43
CA ALA A 81 11.12 48.10 20.61
C ALA A 81 12.45 48.07 21.40
N LEU A 82 13.42 47.22 21.01
CA LEU A 82 14.68 47.07 21.74
C LEU A 82 15.79 47.94 21.15
N ALA A 83 16.47 48.73 21.97
CA ALA A 83 17.66 49.46 21.55
C ALA A 83 18.82 48.48 21.25
N SER A 84 19.70 48.83 20.29
CA SER A 84 20.91 48.04 20.00
C SER A 84 21.96 48.10 21.13
N GLU A 85 21.84 49.09 22.02
CA GLU A 85 22.63 49.25 23.23
C GLU A 85 21.82 50.03 24.26
N GLU A 86 21.75 49.55 25.50
CA GLU A 86 21.12 50.25 26.63
C GLU A 86 22.14 50.40 27.77
N THR A 87 22.38 51.64 28.20
CA THR A 87 23.35 51.94 29.26
C THR A 87 22.64 52.55 30.46
N THR A 88 22.88 52.01 31.65
CA THR A 88 22.28 52.47 32.91
C THR A 88 23.34 52.56 34.01
N THR A 89 23.13 53.46 34.96
CA THR A 89 24.03 53.64 36.11
C THR A 89 23.35 53.18 37.40
N VAL A 90 24.04 52.30 38.15
CA VAL A 90 23.57 51.77 39.44
C VAL A 90 24.64 52.07 40.49
N GLY A 91 24.49 53.21 41.17
CA GLY A 91 25.51 53.73 42.08
C GLY A 91 26.78 54.12 41.33
N GLU A 92 27.90 53.46 41.63
CA GLU A 92 29.21 53.71 40.98
C GLU A 92 29.46 52.82 39.73
N PHE A 93 28.54 51.92 39.39
CA PHE A 93 28.66 50.99 38.28
C PHE A 93 27.88 51.48 37.06
N THR A 94 28.51 51.41 35.89
CA THR A 94 27.86 51.60 34.60
C THR A 94 27.61 50.23 33.97
N VAL A 95 26.35 49.92 33.72
CA VAL A 95 25.90 48.67 33.09
C VAL A 95 25.53 48.96 31.64
N THR A 96 26.16 48.25 30.72
CA THR A 96 25.87 48.30 29.27
C THR A 96 25.29 46.97 28.84
N ILE A 97 24.12 46.99 28.20
CA ILE A 97 23.41 45.81 27.70
C ILE A 97 23.33 45.88 26.18
N ARG A 98 23.73 44.81 25.50
CA ARG A 98 23.69 44.66 24.04
C ARG A 98 22.84 43.43 23.69
N PRO A 99 21.58 43.62 23.29
CA PRO A 99 20.72 42.52 22.84
C PRO A 99 20.97 42.16 21.36
N THR A 100 20.83 40.89 21.03
CA THR A 100 20.74 40.37 19.67
C THR A 100 19.50 39.49 19.58
N ILE A 101 18.67 39.70 18.57
CA ILE A 101 17.48 38.87 18.31
C ILE A 101 17.71 38.04 17.05
N ALA A 102 17.49 36.74 17.14
CA ALA A 102 17.43 35.83 16.00
C ALA A 102 16.04 35.19 15.89
N ALA A 103 15.64 34.79 14.68
CA ALA A 103 14.46 33.95 14.49
C ALA A 103 14.66 32.59 15.19
N GLY A 104 13.60 32.06 15.80
CA GLY A 104 13.59 30.74 16.42
C GLY A 104 13.35 29.62 15.39
N SER A 105 13.05 28.42 15.89
CA SER A 105 12.71 27.25 15.06
C SER A 105 11.38 27.41 14.29
N ASN A 106 10.53 28.36 14.69
CA ASN A 106 9.27 28.69 14.02
C ASN A 106 8.94 30.19 14.16
N ASP A 107 7.91 30.64 13.44
CA ASP A 107 7.47 32.04 13.40
C ASP A 107 6.96 32.59 14.75
N SER A 108 6.72 31.71 15.73
CA SER A 108 6.24 32.05 17.08
C SER A 108 7.35 31.99 18.14
N LEU A 109 8.60 31.79 17.71
CA LEU A 109 9.79 31.74 18.55
C LEU A 109 10.82 32.76 18.09
N LYS A 110 11.43 33.45 19.05
CA LYS A 110 12.61 34.30 18.85
C LYS A 110 13.67 33.94 19.88
N SER A 111 14.93 34.04 19.52
CA SER A 111 16.05 33.84 20.43
C SER A 111 16.67 35.19 20.78
N LEU A 112 16.63 35.56 22.07
CA LEU A 112 17.27 36.76 22.61
C LEU A 112 18.63 36.38 23.19
N THR A 113 19.71 36.86 22.61
CA THR A 113 21.04 36.81 23.23
C THR A 113 21.35 38.16 23.85
N VAL A 114 21.69 38.19 25.14
CA VAL A 114 22.02 39.40 25.88
C VAL A 114 23.48 39.35 26.30
N VAL A 115 24.27 40.32 25.84
CA VAL A 115 25.61 40.58 26.35
C VAL A 115 25.52 41.74 27.34
N ILE A 116 25.87 41.51 28.60
CA ILE A 116 25.92 42.53 29.64
C ILE A 116 27.37 42.79 30.02
N GLU A 117 27.73 44.07 30.14
CA GLU A 117 29.03 44.54 30.58
C GLU A 117 28.86 45.51 31.75
N VAL A 118 29.64 45.35 32.82
CA VAL A 118 29.62 46.24 33.98
C VAL A 118 31.01 46.83 34.19
N THR A 119 31.07 48.16 34.16
CA THR A 119 32.29 48.96 34.35
C THR A 119 32.20 49.85 35.59
N ALA A 120 33.34 50.15 36.21
CA ALA A 120 33.45 51.10 37.32
C ALA A 120 34.80 51.85 37.24
N PRO A 121 34.89 53.11 37.72
CA PRO A 121 36.12 53.90 37.65
C PRO A 121 37.31 53.20 38.32
N GLY A 122 38.41 53.05 37.59
CA GLY A 122 39.64 52.42 38.09
C GLY A 122 39.58 50.90 38.29
N ARG A 123 38.53 50.22 37.79
CA ARG A 123 38.34 48.77 37.93
C ARG A 123 38.27 48.07 36.57
N ARG A 124 38.47 46.75 36.58
CA ARG A 124 38.36 45.91 35.38
C ARG A 124 36.89 45.71 35.00
N SER A 125 36.59 45.82 33.70
CA SER A 125 35.27 45.49 33.16
C SER A 125 34.98 44.00 33.29
N THR A 126 33.74 43.65 33.63
CA THR A 126 33.24 42.27 33.65
C THR A 126 32.11 42.14 32.65
N SER A 127 32.13 41.12 31.81
CA SER A 127 31.07 40.81 30.85
C SER A 127 30.50 39.41 31.03
N PHE A 128 29.24 39.24 30.66
CA PHE A 128 28.52 37.98 30.69
C PHE A 128 27.55 37.91 29.50
N THR A 129 27.36 36.72 28.93
CA THR A 129 26.45 36.49 27.81
C THR A 129 25.49 35.37 28.15
N THR A 130 24.21 35.55 27.86
CA THR A 130 23.18 34.51 27.99
C THR A 130 22.21 34.54 26.82
N THR A 131 21.55 33.42 26.56
CA THR A 131 20.55 33.29 25.51
C THR A 131 19.25 32.80 26.12
N VAL A 132 18.14 33.48 25.81
CA VAL A 132 16.80 33.24 26.35
C VAL A 132 15.81 33.14 25.19
N PRO A 133 14.98 32.08 25.11
CA PRO A 133 13.90 32.01 24.13
C PRO A 133 12.75 32.94 24.53
N ILE A 134 12.22 33.67 23.55
CA ILE A 134 11.03 34.52 23.66
C ILE A 134 9.92 33.89 22.83
N ARG A 135 8.73 33.73 23.42
CA ARG A 135 7.57 33.02 22.85
C ARG A 135 6.39 33.97 22.63
N ASP A 136 5.59 33.73 21.60
CA ASP A 136 4.31 34.43 21.44
C ASP A 136 3.27 33.94 22.45
N ARG A 137 2.80 34.86 23.31
CA ARG A 137 1.78 34.56 24.34
C ARG A 137 0.38 34.40 23.76
N ALA A 138 0.10 34.95 22.56
CA ALA A 138 -1.22 34.88 21.96
C ALA A 138 -1.57 33.46 21.49
N GLN A 139 -0.58 32.70 21.00
CA GLN A 139 -0.79 31.29 20.62
C GLN A 139 -0.97 30.34 21.80
N PHE A 140 -0.48 30.69 22.99
CA PHE A 140 -0.58 29.84 24.19
C PHE A 140 -1.84 30.09 25.02
N LEU A 141 -2.49 31.25 24.87
CA LEU A 141 -3.70 31.61 25.62
C LEU A 141 -5.00 31.42 24.82
N THR A 142 -4.89 31.12 23.53
CA THR A 142 -6.02 30.78 22.68
C THR A 142 -5.88 29.32 22.29
N GLN A 143 -6.99 28.56 22.28
CA GLN A 143 -7.02 27.16 21.86
C GLN A 143 -6.09 26.95 20.66
N ALA A 144 -5.24 25.93 20.71
CA ALA A 144 -4.30 25.64 19.65
C ALA A 144 -5.05 25.52 18.32
N ASN A 145 -4.87 26.51 17.44
CA ASN A 145 -5.38 26.44 16.09
C ASN A 145 -4.47 25.52 15.30
N ARG A 146 -5.05 24.62 14.49
CA ARG A 146 -4.28 23.76 13.58
C ARG A 146 -3.44 24.61 12.66
N THR A 147 -2.13 24.34 12.63
CA THR A 147 -1.21 24.91 11.65
C THR A 147 -0.22 23.84 11.22
N PRO A 148 0.04 23.65 9.91
CA PRO A 148 0.99 22.64 9.43
C PRO A 148 2.38 22.69 10.08
N GLU A 149 2.78 23.87 10.57
CA GLU A 149 4.07 24.12 11.21
C GLU A 149 4.10 23.79 12.72
N THR A 150 2.94 23.66 13.38
CA THR A 150 2.86 23.34 14.83
C THR A 150 2.05 22.08 15.14
N ASP A 151 1.33 21.54 14.17
CA ASP A 151 0.65 20.26 14.28
C ASP A 151 1.69 19.15 14.62
N PRO A 152 1.32 18.15 15.44
CA PRO A 152 2.17 16.99 15.63
C PRO A 152 2.39 16.26 14.29
N THR A 153 3.42 15.43 14.23
CA THR A 153 3.74 14.62 13.05
C THR A 153 3.70 13.14 13.41
N ILE A 154 3.28 12.31 12.47
CA ILE A 154 3.36 10.85 12.58
C ILE A 154 3.70 10.25 11.22
N ALA A 155 4.63 9.29 11.20
CA ALA A 155 5.02 8.55 10.02
C ALA A 155 5.14 7.07 10.36
N PHE A 156 4.75 6.21 9.42
CA PHE A 156 5.06 4.79 9.53
C PHE A 156 6.56 4.58 9.41
N ASN A 157 7.10 3.68 10.23
CA ASN A 157 8.48 3.27 10.13
C ASN A 157 8.60 2.14 9.10
N ASP A 158 9.11 2.47 7.91
CA ASP A 158 9.24 1.55 6.77
C ASP A 158 10.25 0.42 7.01
N ALA A 159 11.09 0.49 8.05
CA ALA A 159 12.00 -0.60 8.41
C ALA A 159 11.26 -1.81 9.02
N TYR A 160 10.07 -1.59 9.58
CA TYR A 160 9.28 -2.62 10.26
C TYR A 160 7.88 -2.78 9.67
N THR A 161 7.25 -1.69 9.27
CA THR A 161 5.90 -1.71 8.67
C THR A 161 5.98 -2.22 7.24
N PRO A 162 5.16 -3.21 6.83
CA PRO A 162 5.11 -3.65 5.45
C PRO A 162 4.84 -2.49 4.48
N ALA A 163 5.44 -2.60 3.29
CA ALA A 163 5.27 -1.61 2.23
C ALA A 163 3.81 -1.47 1.80
N GLN A 164 3.50 -0.35 1.16
CA GLN A 164 2.18 -0.11 0.57
C GLN A 164 1.75 -1.28 -0.33
N GLY A 165 0.54 -1.82 -0.09
CA GLY A 165 -0.05 -2.92 -0.86
C GLY A 165 0.50 -4.30 -0.52
N ALA A 166 1.34 -4.45 0.51
CA ALA A 166 1.84 -5.76 0.93
C ALA A 166 0.69 -6.68 1.37
N VAL A 167 0.84 -7.98 1.06
CA VAL A 167 -0.12 -9.02 1.47
C VAL A 167 0.16 -9.42 2.92
N VAL A 168 -0.88 -9.46 3.74
CA VAL A 168 -0.81 -9.70 5.19
C VAL A 168 -1.90 -10.68 5.64
N TRP A 169 -1.61 -11.49 6.66
CA TRP A 169 -2.54 -12.51 7.17
C TRP A 169 -2.15 -12.95 8.58
N GLY A 170 -3.12 -13.19 9.46
CA GLY A 170 -2.87 -13.37 10.89
C GLY A 170 -1.86 -12.34 11.42
N THR A 171 -0.72 -12.84 11.92
CA THR A 171 0.40 -12.03 12.40
C THR A 171 1.58 -12.01 11.42
N SER A 172 1.32 -12.27 10.14
CA SER A 172 2.33 -12.50 9.10
C SER A 172 2.13 -11.61 7.88
N CYS A 173 3.20 -11.43 7.11
CA CYS A 173 3.19 -10.64 5.89
C CYS A 173 4.15 -11.20 4.84
N THR A 174 3.93 -10.82 3.59
CA THR A 174 4.89 -11.09 2.51
C THR A 174 6.09 -10.14 2.66
N GLY A 175 7.27 -10.66 2.99
CA GLY A 175 8.48 -9.84 3.16
C GLY A 175 9.59 -10.48 4.00
N ALA A 176 10.67 -9.72 4.25
CA ALA A 176 11.93 -10.21 4.82
C ALA A 176 11.85 -10.70 6.28
N THR A 177 10.93 -10.18 7.08
CA THR A 177 10.73 -10.58 8.48
C THR A 177 9.65 -11.66 8.63
N GLY A 178 8.71 -11.76 7.68
CA GLY A 178 7.55 -12.66 7.72
C GLY A 178 6.53 -12.36 8.83
N VAL A 179 6.75 -11.31 9.63
CA VAL A 179 5.91 -10.92 10.78
C VAL A 179 5.27 -9.57 10.49
N LEU A 180 3.95 -9.48 10.71
CA LEU A 180 3.16 -8.27 10.52
C LEU A 180 3.35 -7.29 11.68
N LYS A 181 4.42 -6.50 11.61
CA LYS A 181 4.66 -5.41 12.55
C LYS A 181 4.08 -4.11 12.01
N ILE A 182 3.41 -3.35 12.86
CA ILE A 182 3.00 -1.97 12.54
C ILE A 182 3.80 -1.05 13.47
N ALA A 183 4.56 -0.15 12.86
CA ALA A 183 5.52 0.70 13.55
C ALA A 183 5.34 2.15 13.11
N ALA A 184 5.45 3.08 14.04
CA ALA A 184 5.33 4.50 13.74
C ALA A 184 6.22 5.33 14.66
N ASP A 185 6.67 6.46 14.11
CA ASP A 185 7.41 7.50 14.80
C ASP A 185 6.53 8.75 14.83
N ALA A 186 6.35 9.32 16.02
CA ALA A 186 5.53 10.50 16.26
C ALA A 186 6.34 11.57 16.99
N THR A 187 6.13 12.83 16.62
CA THR A 187 6.83 13.98 17.22
C THR A 187 5.86 15.15 17.39
N ALA A 188 5.78 15.68 18.60
CA ALA A 188 5.07 16.91 18.90
C ALA A 188 5.95 18.14 18.63
N SER A 189 5.32 19.28 18.37
CA SER A 189 6.02 20.55 18.19
C SER A 189 6.71 21.03 19.48
N ASP A 190 7.66 21.96 19.36
CA ASP A 190 8.47 22.43 20.49
C ASP A 190 7.62 22.98 21.65
N GLY A 191 7.69 22.30 22.79
CA GLY A 191 6.97 22.67 24.01
C GLY A 191 5.58 22.04 24.14
N ARG A 192 5.22 21.11 23.25
CA ARG A 192 4.07 20.21 23.37
C ARG A 192 4.51 18.78 23.60
N LEU A 193 3.59 17.95 24.05
CA LEU A 193 3.80 16.53 24.30
C LEU A 193 2.85 15.71 23.43
N VAL A 194 3.33 14.57 22.95
CA VAL A 194 2.48 13.52 22.39
C VAL A 194 1.63 12.96 23.53
N ASN A 195 0.33 13.17 23.45
CA ASN A 195 -0.64 12.75 24.46
C ASN A 195 -1.21 11.36 24.15
N ALA A 196 -1.50 11.08 22.88
CA ALA A 196 -1.99 9.77 22.45
C ALA A 196 -1.43 9.38 21.08
N VAL A 197 -1.10 8.09 20.92
CA VAL A 197 -0.80 7.46 19.64
C VAL A 197 -1.65 6.21 19.51
N SER A 198 -2.24 5.97 18.35
CA SER A 198 -3.03 4.76 18.12
C SER A 198 -3.01 4.29 16.66
N PHE A 199 -3.25 3.00 16.47
CA PHE A 199 -3.46 2.40 15.16
C PHE A 199 -4.91 1.96 15.00
N TRP A 200 -5.51 2.36 13.88
CA TRP A 200 -6.87 2.04 13.50
C TRP A 200 -6.91 1.32 12.16
N ILE A 201 -7.84 0.40 12.01
CA ILE A 201 -8.14 -0.29 10.77
C ILE A 201 -9.45 0.26 10.21
N ASP A 202 -9.42 0.76 8.98
CA ASP A 202 -10.54 1.39 8.28
C ASP A 202 -11.23 2.50 9.08
N ASP A 203 -10.46 3.20 9.91
CA ASP A 203 -10.92 4.26 10.81
C ASP A 203 -12.09 3.82 11.73
N SER A 204 -12.28 2.51 11.89
CA SER A 204 -13.46 1.92 12.54
C SER A 204 -13.08 1.10 13.77
N TYR A 205 -11.97 0.36 13.71
CA TYR A 205 -11.54 -0.53 14.77
C TYR A 205 -10.12 -0.24 15.18
N TYR A 206 -9.80 -0.33 16.46
CA TYR A 206 -8.41 -0.36 16.89
C TYR A 206 -7.71 -1.63 16.39
N ALA A 207 -6.45 -1.50 15.98
CA ALA A 207 -5.59 -2.65 15.75
C ALA A 207 -5.32 -3.36 17.09
N LYS A 208 -5.32 -4.69 17.07
CA LYS A 208 -5.05 -5.56 18.22
C LYS A 208 -3.99 -6.60 17.86
N ASP A 209 -3.20 -7.00 18.85
CA ASP A 209 -2.25 -8.09 18.68
C ASP A 209 -2.91 -9.47 18.93
N SER A 210 -2.10 -10.54 18.97
CA SER A 210 -2.59 -11.89 19.25
C SER A 210 -3.02 -12.13 20.70
N ALA A 211 -2.71 -11.21 21.62
CA ALA A 211 -3.12 -11.23 23.01
C ALA A 211 -4.32 -10.30 23.27
N ASP A 212 -4.97 -9.80 22.21
CA ASP A 212 -6.04 -8.79 22.24
C ASP A 212 -5.63 -7.44 22.86
N GLU A 213 -4.32 -7.14 22.92
CA GLU A 213 -3.83 -5.84 23.35
C GLU A 213 -4.07 -4.78 22.27
N ILE A 214 -4.67 -3.66 22.67
CA ILE A 214 -5.02 -2.55 21.78
C ILE A 214 -3.77 -1.72 21.45
N ALA A 215 -3.60 -1.39 20.17
CA ALA A 215 -2.58 -0.46 19.69
C ALA A 215 -2.88 0.99 20.09
N SER A 216 -2.76 1.32 21.37
CA SER A 216 -2.94 2.67 21.88
C SER A 216 -1.97 2.95 23.02
N TRP A 217 -1.29 4.09 22.93
CA TRP A 217 -0.28 4.51 23.90
C TRP A 217 -0.51 5.96 24.31
N SER A 218 -0.19 6.29 25.56
CA SER A 218 -0.23 7.65 26.12
C SER A 218 1.13 8.02 26.69
N PRO A 219 2.10 8.40 25.84
CA PRO A 219 3.50 8.46 26.24
C PRO A 219 3.87 9.72 27.06
N ALA A 220 3.13 10.82 26.90
CA ALA A 220 3.40 12.10 27.57
C ALA A 220 4.85 12.60 27.38
N SER A 221 5.36 12.47 26.15
CA SER A 221 6.73 12.81 25.76
C SER A 221 6.74 13.61 24.45
N GLN A 222 7.80 14.37 24.20
CA GLN A 222 7.91 15.16 22.95
C GLN A 222 8.02 14.26 21.70
N THR A 223 8.61 13.08 21.85
CA THR A 223 8.74 12.06 20.80
C THR A 223 8.26 10.71 21.28
N PHE A 224 7.73 9.90 20.36
CA PHE A 224 7.30 8.53 20.61
C PHE A 224 7.62 7.64 19.41
N SER A 225 8.04 6.41 19.68
CA SER A 225 8.33 5.41 18.66
C SER A 225 7.84 4.05 19.12
N VAL A 226 7.16 3.32 18.23
CA VAL A 226 6.79 1.91 18.42
C VAL A 226 7.33 1.08 17.26
N SER A 227 7.91 -0.09 17.56
CA SER A 227 8.58 -0.94 16.55
C SER A 227 8.31 -2.44 16.69
N ASP A 228 7.63 -2.83 17.76
CA ASP A 228 7.44 -4.22 18.19
C ASP A 228 5.96 -4.64 18.23
N PHE A 229 5.02 -3.73 18.00
CA PHE A 229 3.60 -4.07 17.91
C PHE A 229 3.34 -5.00 16.70
N VAL A 230 2.85 -6.21 17.00
CA VAL A 230 2.50 -7.23 16.00
C VAL A 230 1.00 -7.26 15.82
N TRP A 231 0.52 -6.75 14.69
CA TRP A 231 -0.91 -6.74 14.41
C TRP A 231 -1.40 -8.15 14.05
N ASN A 232 -2.56 -8.54 14.58
CA ASN A 232 -3.26 -9.77 14.21
C ASN A 232 -4.47 -9.43 13.32
N THR A 233 -4.46 -9.78 12.04
CA THR A 233 -5.59 -9.53 11.12
C THR A 233 -6.78 -10.46 11.35
N LEU A 234 -6.70 -11.42 12.28
CA LEU A 234 -7.80 -12.32 12.67
C LEU A 234 -8.57 -11.78 13.89
N GLN A 235 -8.61 -10.46 14.11
CA GLN A 235 -9.34 -9.89 15.25
C GLN A 235 -10.82 -10.27 15.19
N THR A 236 -11.37 -10.61 16.34
CA THR A 236 -12.79 -10.91 16.50
C THR A 236 -13.45 -9.99 17.53
N GLU A 237 -14.77 -9.89 17.46
CA GLU A 237 -15.61 -9.29 18.49
C GLU A 237 -16.66 -10.31 18.95
N GLU A 238 -16.94 -10.32 20.26
CA GLU A 238 -17.93 -11.20 20.85
C GLU A 238 -19.35 -10.62 20.65
N VAL A 239 -20.14 -11.28 19.82
CA VAL A 239 -21.53 -10.90 19.54
C VAL A 239 -22.49 -11.77 20.35
N LEU A 240 -23.37 -11.14 21.14
CA LEU A 240 -24.40 -11.84 21.90
C LEU A 240 -25.46 -12.43 20.96
N GLN A 241 -25.68 -13.74 21.08
CA GLN A 241 -26.70 -14.48 20.36
C GLN A 241 -28.05 -14.47 21.08
N GLY A 242 -29.10 -14.80 20.34
CA GLY A 242 -30.48 -14.84 20.87
C GLY A 242 -30.72 -15.88 21.97
N ASP A 243 -29.81 -16.85 22.14
CA ASP A 243 -29.82 -17.85 23.21
C ASP A 243 -29.01 -17.45 24.46
N GLY A 244 -28.40 -16.26 24.44
CA GLY A 244 -27.56 -15.74 25.53
C GLY A 244 -26.09 -16.18 25.46
N SER A 245 -25.68 -16.94 24.45
CA SER A 245 -24.28 -17.26 24.20
C SER A 245 -23.55 -16.14 23.45
N TYR A 246 -22.22 -16.10 23.51
CA TYR A 246 -21.41 -15.18 22.70
C TYR A 246 -20.72 -15.93 21.57
N LEU A 247 -20.64 -15.29 20.40
CA LEU A 247 -19.93 -15.78 19.23
C LEU A 247 -18.86 -14.78 18.81
N ALA A 248 -17.61 -15.24 18.76
CA ALA A 248 -16.52 -14.50 18.16
C ALA A 248 -16.73 -14.36 16.64
N VAL A 249 -16.97 -13.13 16.19
CA VAL A 249 -17.15 -12.78 14.77
C VAL A 249 -15.92 -12.01 14.27
N PRO A 250 -15.29 -12.39 13.15
CA PRO A 250 -14.20 -11.62 12.56
C PRO A 250 -14.62 -10.20 12.21
N ILE A 251 -13.86 -9.20 12.65
CA ILE A 251 -14.15 -7.77 12.39
C ILE A 251 -13.25 -7.17 11.30
N ILE A 252 -12.12 -7.80 11.02
CA ILE A 252 -11.25 -7.42 9.90
C ILE A 252 -11.56 -8.34 8.73
N ALA A 253 -12.22 -7.79 7.70
CA ALA A 253 -12.50 -8.54 6.48
C ALA A 253 -11.26 -8.62 5.57
N ASP A 254 -11.23 -9.60 4.67
CA ASP A 254 -10.18 -9.70 3.64
C ASP A 254 -10.31 -8.66 2.53
N GLY A 255 -9.22 -8.41 1.83
CA GLY A 255 -9.07 -7.38 0.81
C GLY A 255 -8.29 -6.16 1.29
N MET A 256 -8.34 -5.08 0.51
CA MET A 256 -7.56 -3.87 0.80
C MET A 256 -8.07 -3.17 2.07
N ARG A 257 -7.20 -3.04 3.06
CA ARG A 257 -7.47 -2.36 4.33
C ARG A 257 -6.57 -1.17 4.53
N SER A 258 -7.12 -0.14 5.15
CA SER A 258 -6.37 1.04 5.57
C SER A 258 -5.94 0.89 7.02
N VAL A 259 -4.64 0.97 7.26
CA VAL A 259 -4.05 1.12 8.59
C VAL A 259 -3.77 2.60 8.78
N VAL A 260 -4.47 3.22 9.72
CA VAL A 260 -4.38 4.62 10.06
C VAL A 260 -3.56 4.75 11.34
N ALA A 261 -2.41 5.42 11.26
CA ALA A 261 -1.65 5.82 12.42
C ALA A 261 -2.03 7.24 12.81
N ARG A 262 -2.59 7.40 14.00
CA ARG A 262 -3.09 8.67 14.54
C ARG A 262 -2.25 9.10 15.73
N VAL A 263 -1.89 10.38 15.77
CA VAL A 263 -1.28 11.04 16.93
C VAL A 263 -2.13 12.22 17.36
N GLU A 264 -2.23 12.43 18.66
CA GLU A 264 -2.84 13.58 19.31
C GLU A 264 -1.85 14.20 20.30
N ASP A 265 -1.67 15.53 20.24
CA ASP A 265 -0.85 16.27 21.21
C ASP A 265 -1.64 16.66 22.47
N ASP A 266 -0.95 17.23 23.45
CA ASP A 266 -1.52 17.70 24.73
C ASP A 266 -2.44 18.93 24.59
N GLU A 267 -2.52 19.51 23.39
CA GLU A 267 -3.45 20.57 23.00
C GLU A 267 -4.64 20.03 22.18
N GLN A 268 -4.82 18.71 22.14
CA GLN A 268 -5.91 18.00 21.43
C GLN A 268 -5.88 18.16 19.90
N ILE A 269 -4.75 18.54 19.31
CA ILE A 269 -4.57 18.53 17.86
C ILE A 269 -4.23 17.11 17.42
N ALA A 270 -5.05 16.56 16.52
CA ALA A 270 -4.85 15.25 15.95
C ALA A 270 -4.45 15.30 14.47
N VAL A 271 -3.41 14.55 14.12
CA VAL A 271 -3.04 14.25 12.72
C VAL A 271 -2.99 12.74 12.51
N PHE A 272 -3.02 12.33 11.24
CA PHE A 272 -2.93 10.92 10.88
C PHE A 272 -2.14 10.71 9.58
N THR A 273 -1.63 9.50 9.43
CA THR A 273 -1.07 8.97 8.18
C THR A 273 -1.67 7.60 7.88
N VAL A 274 -1.71 7.21 6.61
CA VAL A 274 -2.41 5.99 6.17
C VAL A 274 -1.47 5.10 5.36
N ARG A 275 -1.50 3.79 5.66
CA ARG A 275 -0.87 2.71 4.90
C ARG A 275 -1.97 1.79 4.40
N GLN A 276 -1.96 1.39 3.13
CA GLN A 276 -2.88 0.34 2.68
C GLN A 276 -2.15 -1.00 2.61
N LEU A 277 -2.80 -2.05 3.11
CA LEU A 277 -2.31 -3.42 3.13
C LEU A 277 -3.40 -4.34 2.58
N LEU A 278 -3.01 -5.41 1.89
CA LEU A 278 -3.95 -6.41 1.35
C LEU A 278 -4.09 -7.56 2.36
N VAL A 279 -5.21 -7.61 3.07
CA VAL A 279 -5.48 -8.69 4.04
C VAL A 279 -5.99 -9.93 3.29
N ASP A 280 -5.37 -11.08 3.51
CA ASP A 280 -5.66 -12.36 2.84
C ASP A 280 -5.67 -13.48 3.89
N ASN A 281 -6.68 -13.50 4.77
CA ASN A 281 -6.80 -14.49 5.83
C ASN A 281 -7.42 -15.81 5.35
N TYR A 282 -8.39 -15.71 4.44
CA TYR A 282 -9.27 -16.78 4.00
C TYR A 282 -9.15 -17.01 2.50
N ALA A 283 -9.63 -18.17 2.04
CA ALA A 283 -9.73 -18.42 0.61
C ALA A 283 -10.82 -17.53 -0.01
N PRO A 284 -10.68 -17.13 -1.28
CA PRO A 284 -11.72 -16.39 -1.98
C PRO A 284 -13.04 -17.17 -2.07
N GLY A 285 -14.11 -16.49 -2.46
CA GLY A 285 -15.36 -17.14 -2.82
C GLY A 285 -15.25 -18.00 -4.09
N ILE A 286 -16.22 -18.90 -4.27
CA ILE A 286 -16.39 -19.63 -5.53
C ILE A 286 -16.87 -18.64 -6.61
N PRO A 287 -16.31 -18.67 -7.85
CA PRO A 287 -16.80 -17.84 -8.95
C PRO A 287 -18.29 -18.05 -9.24
N THR A 288 -19.14 -17.09 -8.87
CA THR A 288 -20.61 -17.19 -8.95
C THR A 288 -21.25 -15.85 -9.32
N ILE A 289 -22.43 -15.88 -9.94
CA ILE A 289 -23.17 -14.66 -10.34
C ILE A 289 -23.78 -13.97 -9.11
N ASP A 290 -24.44 -14.75 -8.24
CA ASP A 290 -25.19 -14.26 -7.06
C ASP A 290 -24.80 -15.02 -5.78
N GLY A 291 -23.53 -15.42 -5.64
CA GLY A 291 -23.07 -16.24 -4.50
C GLY A 291 -23.57 -17.70 -4.50
N THR A 292 -24.44 -18.06 -5.44
CA THR A 292 -25.16 -19.35 -5.45
C THR A 292 -25.16 -20.04 -6.80
N THR A 293 -25.09 -19.29 -7.90
CA THR A 293 -25.13 -19.84 -9.26
C THR A 293 -23.76 -19.81 -9.89
N THR A 294 -23.17 -20.99 -10.08
CA THR A 294 -21.94 -21.24 -10.83
C THR A 294 -22.27 -21.42 -12.32
N VAL A 295 -21.90 -20.46 -13.17
CA VAL A 295 -22.03 -20.61 -14.63
C VAL A 295 -20.73 -20.21 -15.30
N ILE A 296 -20.03 -21.19 -15.88
CA ILE A 296 -18.94 -20.92 -16.82
C ILE A 296 -19.59 -20.77 -18.20
N ALA A 297 -19.48 -19.62 -18.85
CA ALA A 297 -19.89 -19.54 -20.24
C ALA A 297 -18.77 -20.07 -21.14
N ALA A 298 -19.10 -20.96 -22.07
CA ALA A 298 -18.16 -21.54 -23.02
C ALA A 298 -18.64 -21.30 -24.45
N THR A 299 -17.81 -20.67 -25.28
CA THR A 299 -18.13 -20.37 -26.68
C THR A 299 -17.10 -21.02 -27.59
N SER A 300 -17.52 -22.00 -28.41
CA SER A 300 -16.64 -22.61 -29.41
C SER A 300 -16.47 -21.68 -30.62
N ILE A 301 -15.23 -21.27 -30.85
CA ILE A 301 -14.84 -20.36 -31.95
C ILE A 301 -14.54 -21.19 -33.21
N THR A 302 -13.73 -22.23 -33.08
CA THR A 302 -13.33 -23.11 -34.20
C THR A 302 -13.49 -24.59 -33.83
N ASN A 303 -13.02 -25.49 -34.68
CA ASN A 303 -12.93 -26.91 -34.35
C ASN A 303 -11.91 -27.21 -33.25
N THR A 304 -10.90 -26.36 -33.03
CA THR A 304 -9.85 -26.58 -32.02
C THR A 304 -9.76 -25.45 -30.99
N SER A 305 -10.68 -24.49 -31.02
CA SER A 305 -10.64 -23.37 -30.08
C SER A 305 -12.00 -23.01 -29.48
N ALA A 306 -11.94 -22.50 -28.26
CA ALA A 306 -13.08 -21.99 -27.51
C ALA A 306 -12.62 -20.88 -26.55
N THR A 307 -13.54 -20.04 -26.11
CA THR A 307 -13.32 -19.11 -25.01
C THR A 307 -14.20 -19.50 -23.84
N LEU A 308 -13.60 -19.56 -22.66
CA LEU A 308 -14.27 -19.70 -21.39
C LEU A 308 -14.35 -18.33 -20.71
N THR A 309 -15.48 -18.02 -20.09
CA THR A 309 -15.67 -16.84 -19.24
C THR A 309 -16.44 -17.22 -17.99
N TRP A 310 -16.18 -16.55 -16.88
CA TRP A 310 -16.87 -16.79 -15.60
C TRP A 310 -17.07 -15.49 -14.82
N PRO A 311 -17.96 -15.48 -13.81
CA PRO A 311 -18.11 -14.33 -12.92
C PRO A 311 -16.83 -14.08 -12.12
N VAL A 312 -16.53 -12.82 -11.82
CA VAL A 312 -15.41 -12.47 -10.94
C VAL A 312 -15.70 -12.99 -9.54
N ALA A 313 -14.76 -13.73 -8.95
CA ALA A 313 -14.81 -14.10 -7.54
C ALA A 313 -14.24 -12.96 -6.69
N ASN A 314 -14.82 -12.76 -5.52
CA ASN A 314 -14.29 -11.81 -4.53
C ASN A 314 -13.48 -12.56 -3.48
N ASP A 315 -12.38 -11.94 -3.09
CA ASP A 315 -11.54 -12.26 -1.95
C ASP A 315 -11.73 -11.14 -0.90
N GLY A 316 -12.75 -11.33 -0.06
CA GLY A 316 -13.30 -10.28 0.80
C GLY A 316 -13.84 -9.08 0.01
N THR A 317 -13.25 -7.90 0.16
CA THR A 317 -13.69 -6.66 -0.50
C THR A 317 -12.98 -6.36 -1.82
N THR A 318 -12.08 -7.24 -2.26
CA THR A 318 -11.35 -7.11 -3.54
C THR A 318 -11.62 -8.30 -4.45
N PRO A 319 -11.43 -8.18 -5.77
CA PRO A 319 -11.41 -9.35 -6.65
C PRO A 319 -10.32 -10.34 -6.25
N ALA A 320 -10.55 -11.63 -6.52
CA ALA A 320 -9.52 -12.66 -6.40
C ALA A 320 -8.31 -12.33 -7.31
N ASP A 321 -7.12 -12.75 -6.88
CA ASP A 321 -5.86 -12.43 -7.55
C ASP A 321 -5.73 -13.12 -8.92
N HIS A 322 -6.06 -14.40 -8.96
CA HIS A 322 -6.07 -15.19 -10.19
C HIS A 322 -6.99 -16.41 -10.08
N TYR A 323 -7.08 -17.18 -11.16
CA TYR A 323 -7.90 -18.38 -11.25
C TYR A 323 -7.05 -19.57 -11.66
N GLU A 324 -7.51 -20.76 -11.29
CA GLU A 324 -7.02 -22.01 -11.85
C GLU A 324 -8.16 -22.66 -12.63
N VAL A 325 -7.88 -22.98 -13.89
CA VAL A 325 -8.85 -23.58 -14.80
C VAL A 325 -8.43 -25.00 -15.08
N ARG A 326 -9.36 -25.94 -14.92
CA ARG A 326 -9.16 -27.35 -15.32
C ARG A 326 -10.21 -27.73 -16.35
N LEU A 327 -9.82 -28.53 -17.32
CA LEU A 327 -10.68 -28.91 -18.43
C LEU A 327 -10.64 -30.42 -18.57
N PHE A 328 -11.80 -31.05 -18.66
CA PHE A 328 -11.89 -32.49 -18.79
C PHE A 328 -12.54 -32.84 -20.10
N ARG A 329 -12.03 -33.86 -20.80
CA ARG A 329 -12.54 -34.28 -22.11
C ARG A 329 -13.34 -35.57 -21.99
N HIS A 330 -14.55 -35.60 -22.55
CA HIS A 330 -15.40 -36.80 -22.57
C HIS A 330 -14.75 -37.92 -23.40
N PRO A 331 -14.37 -39.06 -22.80
CA PRO A 331 -13.79 -40.16 -23.54
C PRO A 331 -14.87 -40.94 -24.31
N LEU A 332 -14.51 -41.45 -25.50
CA LEU A 332 -15.44 -42.14 -26.43
C LEU A 332 -16.18 -43.34 -25.79
N GLY A 333 -15.57 -44.00 -24.81
CA GLY A 333 -16.14 -45.18 -24.15
C GLY A 333 -17.04 -44.90 -22.94
N ASP A 334 -17.10 -43.66 -22.46
CA ASP A 334 -17.83 -43.35 -21.22
C ASP A 334 -19.28 -42.92 -21.50
N THR A 335 -20.20 -43.85 -21.33
CA THR A 335 -21.65 -43.61 -21.49
C THR A 335 -22.38 -43.41 -20.16
N GLY A 336 -21.66 -43.36 -19.04
CA GLY A 336 -22.22 -43.28 -17.70
C GLY A 336 -22.73 -41.88 -17.34
N PRO A 337 -23.61 -41.77 -16.33
CA PRO A 337 -24.09 -40.48 -15.82
C PRO A 337 -23.17 -39.90 -14.71
N MET A 338 -21.95 -40.41 -14.55
CA MET A 338 -21.03 -40.01 -13.46
C MET A 338 -20.51 -38.58 -13.64
N ASN A 339 -20.22 -37.87 -12.55
CA ASN A 339 -19.72 -36.50 -12.59
C ASN A 339 -18.44 -36.40 -13.46
N PRO A 340 -18.41 -35.55 -14.51
CA PRO A 340 -17.25 -35.42 -15.37
C PRO A 340 -15.96 -35.08 -14.61
N PHE A 341 -16.05 -34.32 -13.52
CA PHE A 341 -14.88 -33.92 -12.71
C PHE A 341 -14.12 -35.09 -12.09
N GLU A 342 -14.81 -36.20 -11.79
CA GLU A 342 -14.24 -37.34 -11.08
C GLU A 342 -13.65 -38.40 -12.01
N HIS A 343 -14.11 -38.45 -13.27
CA HIS A 343 -13.85 -39.59 -14.16
C HIS A 343 -13.29 -39.23 -15.53
N TRP A 344 -13.59 -38.04 -16.07
CA TRP A 344 -13.07 -37.68 -17.38
C TRP A 344 -11.57 -37.36 -17.27
N PRO A 345 -10.75 -37.72 -18.28
CA PRO A 345 -9.34 -37.35 -18.31
C PRO A 345 -9.21 -35.83 -18.40
N GLU A 346 -8.37 -35.28 -17.52
CA GLU A 346 -7.98 -33.89 -17.55
C GLU A 346 -7.13 -33.59 -18.78
N VAL A 347 -7.38 -32.43 -19.36
CA VAL A 347 -6.57 -31.77 -20.37
C VAL A 347 -6.03 -30.51 -19.70
N SER A 348 -4.71 -30.35 -19.70
CA SER A 348 -4.05 -29.26 -18.97
C SER A 348 -4.57 -27.89 -19.39
N VAL A 349 -4.76 -27.02 -18.39
CA VAL A 349 -5.12 -25.62 -18.59
C VAL A 349 -4.50 -24.76 -17.48
N GLY A 350 -4.31 -23.49 -17.83
CA GLY A 350 -3.44 -22.57 -17.10
C GLY A 350 -4.11 -21.82 -15.95
N THR A 351 -3.36 -20.84 -15.45
CA THR A 351 -3.72 -19.98 -14.31
C THR A 351 -3.89 -18.53 -14.75
N PRO A 352 -5.03 -18.16 -15.37
CA PRO A 352 -5.26 -16.79 -15.82
C PRO A 352 -5.51 -15.83 -14.65
N THR A 353 -5.05 -14.59 -14.79
CA THR A 353 -5.35 -13.49 -13.85
C THR A 353 -6.71 -12.85 -14.13
N GLU A 354 -7.25 -13.04 -15.34
CA GLU A 354 -8.54 -12.51 -15.75
C GLU A 354 -9.65 -13.56 -15.61
N ASN A 355 -10.91 -13.12 -15.63
CA ASN A 355 -12.09 -13.99 -15.57
C ASN A 355 -12.46 -14.63 -16.93
N SER A 356 -11.45 -14.83 -17.78
CA SER A 356 -11.61 -15.45 -19.10
C SER A 356 -10.36 -16.24 -19.50
N LEU A 357 -10.55 -17.26 -20.34
CA LEU A 357 -9.46 -18.05 -20.90
C LEU A 357 -9.75 -18.48 -22.34
N ALA A 358 -8.82 -18.15 -23.24
CA ALA A 358 -8.83 -18.64 -24.61
C ALA A 358 -8.12 -20.01 -24.70
N LEU A 359 -8.82 -20.98 -25.27
CA LEU A 359 -8.33 -22.34 -25.54
C LEU A 359 -8.06 -22.47 -27.03
N THR A 360 -6.87 -22.89 -27.44
CA THR A 360 -6.44 -22.90 -28.86
C THR A 360 -6.06 -24.27 -29.42
N SER A 361 -5.88 -25.27 -28.56
CA SER A 361 -5.37 -26.61 -28.91
C SER A 361 -6.32 -27.75 -28.53
N LEU A 362 -7.62 -27.52 -28.70
CA LEU A 362 -8.65 -28.53 -28.47
C LEU A 362 -8.74 -29.53 -29.63
N THR A 363 -9.40 -30.66 -29.41
CA THR A 363 -9.66 -31.64 -30.46
C THR A 363 -10.98 -31.32 -31.17
N ALA A 364 -11.02 -31.51 -32.49
CA ALA A 364 -12.23 -31.37 -33.30
C ALA A 364 -13.36 -32.28 -32.79
N PHE A 365 -14.59 -31.77 -32.88
CA PHE A 365 -15.81 -32.47 -32.49
C PHE A 365 -15.70 -33.27 -31.18
N SER A 366 -15.25 -32.58 -30.13
CA SER A 366 -14.99 -33.13 -28.81
C SER A 366 -15.83 -32.41 -27.77
N ARG A 367 -16.26 -33.13 -26.74
CA ARG A 367 -17.06 -32.58 -25.63
C ARG A 367 -16.17 -32.36 -24.42
N TYR A 368 -16.34 -31.23 -23.76
CA TYR A 368 -15.50 -30.78 -22.66
C TYR A 368 -16.32 -30.29 -21.46
N TYR A 369 -15.76 -30.49 -20.27
CA TYR A 369 -16.25 -30.02 -19.00
C TYR A 369 -15.21 -29.10 -18.35
N PRO A 370 -15.41 -27.78 -18.35
CA PRO A 370 -14.53 -26.85 -17.66
C PRO A 370 -14.92 -26.73 -16.18
N VAL A 371 -13.93 -26.55 -15.32
CA VAL A 371 -14.10 -26.09 -13.93
C VAL A 371 -13.09 -25.00 -13.63
N VAL A 372 -13.47 -24.08 -12.75
CA VAL A 372 -12.65 -22.93 -12.37
C VAL A 372 -12.69 -22.79 -10.87
N ARG A 373 -11.58 -22.44 -10.24
CA ARG A 373 -11.56 -21.94 -8.87
C ARG A 373 -10.77 -20.64 -8.80
N ALA A 374 -11.07 -19.84 -7.79
CA ALA A 374 -10.38 -18.60 -7.51
C ALA A 374 -9.24 -18.83 -6.52
N LEU A 375 -8.17 -18.06 -6.65
CA LEU A 375 -7.02 -18.09 -5.75
C LEU A 375 -6.71 -16.70 -5.23
N SER A 376 -6.33 -16.63 -3.96
CA SER A 376 -5.77 -15.43 -3.34
C SER A 376 -4.27 -15.29 -3.67
N PRO A 377 -3.64 -14.14 -3.38
CA PRO A 377 -2.19 -13.97 -3.55
C PRO A 377 -1.34 -15.01 -2.80
N ARG A 378 -1.86 -15.59 -1.71
CA ARG A 378 -1.22 -16.69 -0.97
C ARG A 378 -1.50 -18.09 -1.55
N ASN A 379 -2.17 -18.18 -2.69
CA ASN A 379 -2.69 -19.41 -3.29
C ASN A 379 -3.69 -20.16 -2.37
N LEU A 380 -4.40 -19.45 -1.50
CA LEU A 380 -5.58 -20.03 -0.86
C LEU A 380 -6.65 -20.18 -1.93
N ALA A 381 -7.15 -21.39 -2.10
CA ALA A 381 -8.00 -21.73 -3.23
C ALA A 381 -9.44 -21.94 -2.77
N SER A 382 -10.39 -21.36 -3.49
CA SER A 382 -11.79 -21.70 -3.33
C SER A 382 -12.08 -23.11 -3.85
N GLU A 383 -13.28 -23.63 -3.56
CA GLU A 383 -13.74 -24.84 -4.23
C GLU A 383 -13.91 -24.59 -5.73
N TYR A 384 -13.80 -25.66 -6.53
CA TYR A 384 -14.12 -25.54 -7.95
C TYR A 384 -15.59 -25.24 -8.17
N THR A 385 -15.87 -24.43 -9.18
CA THR A 385 -17.22 -24.27 -9.69
C THR A 385 -17.81 -25.64 -10.02
N THR A 386 -19.03 -25.87 -9.54
CA THR A 386 -19.81 -27.06 -9.87
C THR A 386 -20.77 -26.72 -10.99
N GLY A 387 -20.98 -27.64 -11.93
CA GLY A 387 -22.11 -27.53 -12.86
C GLY A 387 -21.80 -27.14 -14.30
N ALA A 388 -22.87 -27.25 -15.09
CA ALA A 388 -22.95 -27.01 -16.52
C ALA A 388 -22.55 -25.56 -16.89
N PRO A 389 -22.04 -25.32 -18.11
CA PRO A 389 -22.25 -26.11 -19.30
C PRO A 389 -21.05 -26.94 -19.75
N LEU A 390 -21.37 -28.19 -20.09
CA LEU A 390 -20.61 -28.94 -21.07
C LEU A 390 -20.68 -28.22 -22.40
N PHE A 391 -19.56 -28.11 -23.10
CA PHE A 391 -19.53 -27.56 -24.46
C PHE A 391 -18.91 -28.54 -25.44
N VAL A 392 -19.20 -28.33 -26.72
CA VAL A 392 -18.71 -29.17 -27.82
C VAL A 392 -17.96 -28.29 -28.81
N THR A 393 -16.74 -28.68 -29.16
CA THR A 393 -15.99 -28.03 -30.23
C THR A 393 -16.60 -28.36 -31.59
N ARG A 394 -16.42 -27.47 -32.56
CA ARG A 394 -17.05 -27.62 -33.88
C ARG A 394 -16.49 -28.85 -34.64
N PRO A 395 -17.30 -29.48 -35.50
CA PRO A 395 -16.81 -30.47 -36.45
C PRO A 395 -15.85 -29.86 -37.47
N LEU A 396 -14.88 -30.65 -37.92
CA LEU A 396 -13.98 -30.29 -39.01
C LEU A 396 -14.52 -30.86 -40.32
N ILE A 397 -14.64 -30.02 -41.34
CA ILE A 397 -14.79 -30.45 -42.73
C ILE A 397 -13.41 -30.54 -43.38
N THR A 398 -13.16 -31.67 -44.04
CA THR A 398 -12.06 -31.87 -44.97
C THR A 398 -12.60 -32.37 -46.30
N GLY A 399 -11.79 -32.31 -47.36
CA GLY A 399 -12.18 -32.84 -48.66
C GLY A 399 -11.46 -32.18 -49.82
N THR A 400 -11.96 -32.46 -51.02
CA THR A 400 -11.41 -31.97 -52.28
C THR A 400 -12.51 -31.43 -53.18
N TYR A 401 -12.15 -30.54 -54.08
CA TYR A 401 -13.02 -30.11 -55.17
C TYR A 401 -12.29 -30.17 -56.51
N LYS A 402 -13.07 -30.26 -57.58
CA LYS A 402 -12.63 -30.14 -58.97
C LYS A 402 -13.40 -29.01 -59.63
N ILE A 403 -12.71 -28.13 -60.34
CA ILE A 403 -13.35 -27.11 -61.20
C ILE A 403 -13.11 -27.50 -62.65
N GLU A 404 -14.17 -27.53 -63.43
CA GLU A 404 -14.13 -27.75 -64.87
C GLU A 404 -14.80 -26.57 -65.58
N SER A 405 -14.30 -26.21 -66.76
CA SER A 405 -14.96 -25.25 -67.65
C SER A 405 -15.25 -25.94 -68.98
N PRO A 406 -16.29 -26.78 -69.07
CA PRO A 406 -16.64 -27.42 -70.32
C PRO A 406 -17.12 -26.36 -71.30
N LYS A 407 -16.45 -26.25 -72.45
CA LYS A 407 -16.92 -25.40 -73.56
C LYS A 407 -18.21 -26.01 -74.13
N VAL A 408 -19.34 -25.38 -73.87
CA VAL A 408 -20.64 -25.75 -74.46
C VAL A 408 -20.98 -24.72 -75.52
N ALA A 409 -21.53 -25.13 -76.66
CA ALA A 409 -21.87 -24.21 -77.75
C ALA A 409 -22.82 -23.10 -77.24
N GLY A 410 -22.30 -21.88 -77.10
CA GLY A 410 -23.05 -20.71 -76.64
C GLY A 410 -22.94 -20.37 -75.14
N THR A 411 -22.29 -21.18 -74.31
CA THR A 411 -22.08 -20.91 -72.87
C THR A 411 -20.80 -21.57 -72.34
N ASP A 412 -20.03 -20.86 -71.51
CA ASP A 412 -18.85 -21.39 -70.81
C ASP A 412 -19.14 -21.50 -69.29
N PRO A 413 -19.87 -22.53 -68.81
CA PRO A 413 -20.08 -22.72 -67.38
C PRO A 413 -18.80 -23.08 -66.65
N TYR A 414 -18.72 -22.70 -65.38
CA TYR A 414 -17.89 -23.40 -64.41
C TYR A 414 -18.70 -24.51 -63.76
N VAL A 415 -18.12 -25.71 -63.67
CA VAL A 415 -18.68 -26.87 -62.97
C VAL A 415 -17.78 -27.21 -61.81
N PHE A 416 -18.30 -27.14 -60.60
CA PHE A 416 -17.65 -27.52 -59.37
C PHE A 416 -18.14 -28.90 -58.97
N THR A 417 -17.21 -29.83 -58.75
CA THR A 417 -17.52 -31.12 -58.14
C THR A 417 -16.83 -31.23 -56.80
N SER A 418 -17.61 -31.26 -55.71
CA SER A 418 -17.11 -31.24 -54.35
C SER A 418 -17.33 -32.57 -53.63
N THR A 419 -16.26 -33.12 -53.06
CA THR A 419 -16.32 -34.31 -52.19
C THR A 419 -15.80 -33.92 -50.81
N LEU A 420 -16.69 -33.92 -49.82
CA LEU A 420 -16.43 -33.42 -48.48
C LEU A 420 -16.73 -34.48 -47.42
N THR A 421 -15.99 -34.49 -46.33
CA THR A 421 -16.24 -35.33 -45.16
C THR A 421 -16.25 -34.48 -43.90
N CYS A 422 -17.26 -34.68 -43.06
CA CYS A 422 -17.34 -34.06 -41.75
C CYS A 422 -16.80 -35.04 -40.69
N SER A 423 -16.06 -34.54 -39.70
CA SER A 423 -15.56 -35.36 -38.60
C SER A 423 -16.70 -36.04 -37.82
N VAL A 424 -16.41 -37.20 -37.23
CA VAL A 424 -17.29 -37.87 -36.27
C VAL A 424 -17.09 -37.31 -34.85
N PRO A 425 -18.10 -37.39 -33.97
CA PRO A 425 -17.90 -37.12 -32.55
C PRO A 425 -16.80 -38.02 -31.98
N THR A 426 -15.91 -37.45 -31.17
CA THR A 426 -14.88 -38.22 -30.44
C THR A 426 -15.32 -38.58 -29.01
N PHE A 427 -16.61 -38.43 -28.75
CA PHE A 427 -17.31 -38.72 -27.51
C PHE A 427 -18.57 -39.53 -27.85
N PRO A 428 -19.15 -40.29 -26.91
CA PRO A 428 -20.27 -41.15 -27.21
C PRO A 428 -21.53 -40.31 -27.48
N ALA A 429 -22.10 -40.52 -28.66
CA ALA A 429 -23.28 -39.81 -29.14
C ALA A 429 -24.19 -40.75 -29.94
N SER A 430 -25.49 -40.46 -29.90
CA SER A 430 -26.53 -41.17 -30.66
C SER A 430 -27.31 -40.19 -31.55
N ASN A 431 -28.15 -40.74 -32.44
CA ASN A 431 -29.01 -39.96 -33.35
C ASN A 431 -28.23 -38.92 -34.17
N ILE A 432 -27.01 -39.28 -34.59
CA ILE A 432 -26.12 -38.37 -35.32
C ILE A 432 -26.65 -38.22 -36.75
N THR A 433 -26.97 -37.00 -37.14
CA THR A 433 -27.41 -36.65 -38.48
C THR A 433 -26.58 -35.49 -39.03
N TYR A 434 -26.17 -35.63 -40.27
CA TYR A 434 -25.37 -34.65 -40.99
C TYR A 434 -26.19 -34.08 -42.14
N LYS A 435 -26.17 -32.75 -42.28
CA LYS A 435 -26.84 -32.04 -43.35
C LYS A 435 -25.89 -31.01 -43.95
N TRP A 436 -25.65 -31.13 -45.25
CA TRP A 436 -24.72 -30.29 -45.99
C TRP A 436 -25.43 -29.12 -46.62
N TYR A 437 -24.81 -27.96 -46.52
CA TYR A 437 -25.29 -26.71 -47.06
C TYR A 437 -24.25 -26.10 -47.97
N ARG A 438 -24.72 -25.63 -49.13
CA ARG A 438 -23.94 -24.82 -50.07
C ARG A 438 -24.48 -23.39 -50.03
N VAL A 439 -23.58 -22.42 -49.96
CA VAL A 439 -23.93 -21.00 -50.13
C VAL A 439 -23.77 -20.66 -51.60
N ASP A 440 -24.83 -20.16 -52.21
CA ASP A 440 -24.84 -19.77 -53.61
C ASP A 440 -23.93 -18.53 -53.81
N PRO A 441 -22.88 -18.61 -54.65
CA PRO A 441 -22.02 -17.47 -54.93
C PRO A 441 -22.72 -16.30 -55.63
N THR A 442 -23.84 -16.54 -56.32
CA THR A 442 -24.61 -15.52 -57.05
C THR A 442 -25.74 -14.92 -56.23
N ASN A 443 -26.12 -15.58 -55.15
CA ASN A 443 -27.09 -15.11 -54.18
C ASN A 443 -26.55 -15.34 -52.77
N PRO A 444 -25.88 -14.35 -52.16
CA PRO A 444 -25.26 -14.51 -50.84
C PRO A 444 -26.24 -14.88 -49.70
N GLY A 445 -27.55 -14.71 -49.90
CA GLY A 445 -28.60 -15.18 -48.97
C GLY A 445 -29.20 -16.54 -49.34
N GLY A 446 -28.83 -17.11 -50.49
CA GLY A 446 -29.25 -18.41 -50.98
C GLY A 446 -28.43 -19.52 -50.33
N ILE A 447 -29.04 -20.23 -49.38
CA ILE A 447 -28.45 -21.41 -48.74
C ILE A 447 -29.24 -22.63 -49.20
N GLU A 448 -28.59 -23.56 -49.88
CA GLU A 448 -29.20 -24.77 -50.41
C GLU A 448 -28.74 -26.01 -49.64
N VAL A 449 -29.65 -26.95 -49.43
CA VAL A 449 -29.33 -28.27 -48.87
C VAL A 449 -28.87 -29.17 -50.01
N VAL A 450 -27.61 -29.60 -49.97
CA VAL A 450 -26.99 -30.35 -51.07
C VAL A 450 -26.73 -31.83 -50.75
N GLY A 451 -26.91 -32.24 -49.49
CA GLY A 451 -26.74 -33.64 -49.13
C GLY A 451 -26.96 -33.96 -47.67
N THR A 452 -26.94 -35.25 -47.37
CA THR A 452 -27.04 -35.81 -46.02
C THR A 452 -25.99 -36.90 -45.83
N GLY A 453 -25.70 -37.25 -44.58
CA GLY A 453 -24.67 -38.23 -44.24
C GLY A 453 -23.30 -37.61 -43.98
N GLN A 454 -22.42 -38.38 -43.33
CA GLN A 454 -21.11 -37.89 -42.88
C GLN A 454 -20.23 -37.40 -44.05
N THR A 455 -20.37 -38.03 -45.22
CA THR A 455 -19.64 -37.69 -46.44
C THR A 455 -20.62 -37.17 -47.48
N LEU A 456 -20.33 -36.00 -48.04
CA LEU A 456 -20.96 -35.49 -49.24
C LEU A 456 -20.21 -36.06 -50.44
N THR A 457 -20.84 -36.99 -51.15
CA THR A 457 -20.23 -37.62 -52.32
C THR A 457 -20.61 -36.82 -53.56
N ALA A 458 -19.63 -36.10 -54.14
CA ALA A 458 -19.73 -35.43 -55.43
C ALA A 458 -20.96 -34.52 -55.61
N ASP A 459 -21.05 -33.45 -54.81
CA ASP A 459 -21.99 -32.36 -55.13
C ASP A 459 -21.50 -31.64 -56.39
N VAL A 460 -22.38 -31.55 -57.40
CA VAL A 460 -22.08 -30.92 -58.68
C VAL A 460 -22.86 -29.62 -58.77
N TYR A 461 -22.13 -28.50 -58.80
CA TYR A 461 -22.69 -27.17 -58.96
C TYR A 461 -22.20 -26.54 -60.26
N SER A 462 -23.12 -26.01 -61.07
CA SER A 462 -22.76 -25.31 -62.30
C SER A 462 -23.22 -23.86 -62.24
N ILE A 463 -22.33 -22.95 -62.62
CA ILE A 463 -22.59 -21.52 -62.69
C ILE A 463 -22.23 -21.00 -64.08
N GLN A 464 -23.14 -20.22 -64.65
CA GLN A 464 -22.93 -19.51 -65.88
C GLN A 464 -22.37 -18.13 -65.57
N MET A 465 -21.22 -17.80 -66.16
CA MET A 465 -20.61 -16.48 -66.00
C MET A 465 -21.01 -15.55 -67.16
N PRO A 466 -21.21 -14.25 -66.89
CA PRO A 466 -21.54 -13.29 -67.95
C PRO A 466 -20.45 -13.17 -69.03
N ARG A 467 -19.18 -13.42 -68.66
CA ARG A 467 -18.03 -13.46 -69.58
C ARG A 467 -17.16 -14.66 -69.26
N SER A 468 -16.63 -15.33 -70.29
CA SER A 468 -15.73 -16.48 -70.17
C SER A 468 -14.35 -16.16 -69.59
N THR A 469 -14.03 -14.88 -69.44
CA THR A 469 -12.80 -14.37 -68.82
C THR A 469 -12.94 -14.09 -67.32
N ASP A 470 -14.17 -14.13 -66.78
CA ASP A 470 -14.41 -13.85 -65.37
C ASP A 470 -13.95 -15.03 -64.51
N PRO A 471 -13.24 -14.80 -63.39
CA PRO A 471 -12.76 -15.88 -62.53
C PRO A 471 -13.93 -16.64 -61.92
N ALA A 472 -13.78 -17.96 -61.80
CA ALA A 472 -14.75 -18.83 -61.15
C ALA A 472 -15.06 -18.30 -59.73
N PRO A 473 -16.33 -18.07 -59.38
CA PRO A 473 -16.67 -17.50 -58.08
C PRO A 473 -16.52 -18.57 -56.98
N PRO A 474 -16.20 -18.16 -55.74
CA PRO A 474 -15.94 -19.11 -54.67
C PRO A 474 -17.23 -19.80 -54.20
N VAL A 475 -17.27 -21.13 -54.26
CA VAL A 475 -18.36 -21.93 -53.68
C VAL A 475 -18.01 -22.27 -52.23
N LYS A 476 -18.96 -22.03 -51.32
CA LYS A 476 -18.79 -22.26 -49.89
C LYS A 476 -19.67 -23.40 -49.40
N TYR A 477 -19.13 -24.23 -48.51
CA TYR A 477 -19.86 -25.32 -47.88
C TYR A 477 -19.71 -25.30 -46.37
N TYR A 478 -20.77 -25.68 -45.66
CA TYR A 478 -20.72 -26.03 -44.24
C TYR A 478 -21.65 -27.20 -43.95
N CYS A 479 -21.43 -27.86 -42.81
CA CYS A 479 -22.19 -29.01 -42.35
C CYS A 479 -22.84 -28.67 -41.02
N ARG A 480 -24.15 -28.95 -40.92
CA ARG A 480 -24.89 -28.94 -39.67
C ARG A 480 -24.96 -30.37 -39.15
N VAL A 481 -24.48 -30.57 -37.93
CA VAL A 481 -24.56 -31.87 -37.26
C VAL A 481 -25.53 -31.77 -36.10
N THR A 482 -26.54 -32.64 -36.10
CA THR A 482 -27.45 -32.81 -34.96
C THR A 482 -27.17 -34.15 -34.31
N PHE A 483 -27.05 -34.20 -33.00
CA PHE A 483 -26.68 -35.39 -32.24
C PHE A 483 -27.23 -35.32 -30.82
N THR A 484 -27.24 -36.45 -30.11
CA THR A 484 -27.56 -36.51 -28.68
C THR A 484 -26.36 -37.11 -27.94
N PRO A 485 -25.62 -36.35 -27.12
CA PRO A 485 -24.58 -36.90 -26.26
C PRO A 485 -25.16 -37.98 -25.35
N LEU A 486 -24.42 -39.06 -25.16
CA LEU A 486 -24.73 -40.08 -24.14
C LEU A 486 -24.07 -39.68 -22.81
N GLY A 487 -24.52 -40.27 -21.71
CA GLY A 487 -24.01 -39.99 -20.37
C GLY A 487 -24.54 -38.68 -19.77
N VAL A 488 -23.66 -37.88 -19.17
CA VAL A 488 -24.02 -36.68 -18.39
C VAL A 488 -24.66 -35.60 -19.26
N ALA A 489 -25.75 -35.02 -18.73
CA ALA A 489 -26.53 -33.94 -19.34
C ALA A 489 -26.81 -34.20 -20.83
N GLY A 490 -27.55 -35.28 -21.09
CA GLY A 490 -28.03 -35.65 -22.42
C GLY A 490 -29.06 -34.65 -22.97
N GLY A 491 -29.17 -34.59 -24.29
CA GLY A 491 -30.15 -33.74 -24.96
C GLY A 491 -29.81 -33.51 -26.44
N PRO A 492 -30.81 -33.28 -27.31
CA PRO A 492 -30.56 -32.92 -28.70
C PRO A 492 -29.69 -31.67 -28.79
N SER A 493 -28.56 -31.79 -29.47
CA SER A 493 -27.57 -30.73 -29.67
C SER A 493 -27.36 -30.51 -31.16
N VAL A 494 -27.09 -29.26 -31.52
CA VAL A 494 -26.80 -28.85 -32.91
C VAL A 494 -25.51 -28.06 -32.92
N VAL A 495 -24.59 -28.43 -33.80
CA VAL A 495 -23.33 -27.69 -34.05
C VAL A 495 -23.13 -27.48 -35.54
N LEU A 496 -22.47 -26.38 -35.88
CA LEU A 496 -22.04 -26.07 -37.25
C LEU A 496 -20.53 -26.30 -37.36
N SER A 497 -20.09 -26.85 -38.48
CA SER A 497 -18.67 -27.00 -38.83
C SER A 497 -18.02 -25.67 -39.23
N ASN A 498 -16.76 -25.72 -39.69
CA ASN A 498 -16.18 -24.64 -40.50
C ASN A 498 -16.94 -24.45 -41.80
N THR A 499 -16.81 -23.25 -42.35
CA THR A 499 -17.07 -23.02 -43.76
C THR A 499 -15.80 -23.36 -44.53
N VAL A 500 -15.90 -24.18 -45.58
CA VAL A 500 -14.81 -24.41 -46.54
C VAL A 500 -15.12 -23.70 -47.85
N VAL A 501 -14.09 -23.17 -48.52
CA VAL A 501 -14.24 -22.31 -49.70
C VAL A 501 -13.31 -22.78 -50.81
N THR A 502 -13.80 -22.82 -52.05
CA THR A 502 -12.94 -23.08 -53.22
C THR A 502 -12.05 -21.88 -53.50
N THR A 503 -10.75 -22.08 -53.67
CA THR A 503 -9.75 -20.99 -53.78
C THR A 503 -9.13 -20.83 -55.18
N ALA A 504 -9.38 -21.76 -56.09
CA ALA A 504 -8.65 -21.84 -57.37
C ALA A 504 -9.35 -21.10 -58.52
N THR A 505 -8.54 -20.38 -59.30
CA THR A 505 -8.85 -19.75 -60.58
C THR A 505 -8.43 -20.64 -61.75
N GLY A 506 -9.38 -21.10 -62.56
CA GLY A 506 -9.19 -21.30 -64.01
C GLY A 506 -8.50 -22.57 -64.56
N GLU A 507 -7.87 -23.44 -63.76
CA GLU A 507 -7.31 -24.71 -64.28
C GLU A 507 -8.06 -25.96 -63.79
N VAL A 508 -8.22 -26.95 -64.69
CA VAL A 508 -8.80 -28.26 -64.40
C VAL A 508 -7.85 -29.03 -63.49
N ALA A 509 -8.06 -28.93 -62.18
CA ALA A 509 -7.27 -29.62 -61.17
C ALA A 509 -8.16 -30.11 -60.03
N THR A 510 -7.75 -31.20 -59.38
CA THR A 510 -8.31 -31.60 -58.09
C THR A 510 -7.52 -30.88 -57.01
N THR A 511 -8.21 -30.05 -56.23
CA THR A 511 -7.59 -29.21 -55.20
C THR A 511 -8.18 -29.58 -53.85
N ALA A 512 -7.35 -29.63 -52.82
CA ALA A 512 -7.84 -29.78 -51.45
C ALA A 512 -8.50 -28.48 -50.99
N TYR A 513 -9.57 -28.57 -50.22
CA TYR A 513 -10.07 -27.40 -49.52
C TYR A 513 -9.02 -26.92 -48.51
N GLY A 514 -8.73 -25.61 -48.51
CA GLY A 514 -8.07 -24.99 -47.36
C GLY A 514 -8.98 -25.06 -46.13
N VAL A 515 -8.39 -24.97 -44.94
CA VAL A 515 -9.17 -24.69 -43.72
C VAL A 515 -9.81 -23.32 -43.93
N GLY A 516 -11.11 -23.30 -44.23
CA GLY A 516 -11.79 -22.05 -44.56
C GLY A 516 -12.00 -21.15 -43.35
N THR A 517 -12.43 -19.92 -43.62
CA THR A 517 -12.73 -18.91 -42.61
C THR A 517 -14.07 -19.20 -41.95
N TRP A 518 -14.12 -18.99 -40.64
CA TRP A 518 -15.29 -19.27 -39.80
C TRP A 518 -16.37 -18.22 -39.93
#